data_AF-A0A914QQF6-F1
#
_entry.id   AF-A0A914QQF6-F1
#
_cell.length_a   1.000
_cell.length_b   1.000
_cell.length_c   1.000
_cell.angle_alpha   90.00
_cell.angle_beta   90.00
_cell.angle_gamma   90.00
#
_symmetry.space_group_name_H-M   'P 1'
#
loop_
_entity.id
_entity.type
_entity.pdbx_description
1 polymer ?
#
loop_
_entity_poly.entity_id
_entity_poly.type
_entity_poly.pdbx_seq_one_letter_code
_entity_poly.pdbx_strand_id
1 'polypeptide(L)'
;MDNPFNYPFFLRTGASDIYKAQVIFDILQSQQWYHVIVVYDSSSTGTALTNQLKTLIQYCNTDDDLKLFRSICIENYFQLSYFDDSNEYELQSQRNALAQYLNKSTTRVITLLMEDRSIDKTLLFIDSLGFPSGHWQFVLPSITISPNTLLEYAFAVQEDVAEFDQLNEIIGKITLSNAEDYSESQIQTTWIHELIEMQNLCCWKNETCAYSVECDGTEKISMPVPDKAKYEALHVYNAIMLLATAIENIHSDSCKNEMGLCKNMTDNADGHMLLQYLLHAKFMDEFQEFSLFNRSAPPIFNVWQMQYVRNFDRNKSSTKPRFRFLNLK
;
A
#
# COMPACT_ATOMS: atom_id res chain seq x y z
N MET A 1 -13.04 4.81 -1.22
CA MET A 1 -14.40 4.43 -0.74
C MET A 1 -14.90 5.45 0.29
N ASP A 2 -14.59 6.72 0.07
CA ASP A 2 -14.67 7.76 1.12
C ASP A 2 -16.01 8.48 1.16
N ASN A 3 -16.89 8.22 0.18
CA ASN A 3 -18.19 8.85 0.11
C ASN A 3 -19.19 8.15 1.05
N PRO A 4 -19.61 8.77 2.17
CA PRO A 4 -20.50 8.16 3.14
C PRO A 4 -21.93 7.98 2.60
N PHE A 5 -22.33 8.67 1.54
CA PHE A 5 -23.62 8.45 0.88
C PHE A 5 -23.63 7.13 0.11
N ASN A 6 -22.51 6.80 -0.55
CA ASN A 6 -22.40 5.56 -1.32
C ASN A 6 -22.01 4.38 -0.43
N TYR A 7 -21.26 4.63 0.66
CA TYR A 7 -20.72 3.62 1.56
C TYR A 7 -21.02 3.98 3.04
N PRO A 8 -22.30 3.92 3.47
CA PRO A 8 -22.74 4.46 4.76
C PRO A 8 -22.16 3.77 5.99
N PHE A 9 -21.78 2.49 5.88
CA PHE A 9 -21.21 1.70 6.98
C PHE A 9 -19.74 1.33 6.76
N PHE A 10 -19.10 1.87 5.73
CA PHE A 10 -17.69 1.56 5.45
C PHE A 10 -16.78 2.39 6.35
N LEU A 11 -15.86 1.71 7.02
CA LEU A 11 -14.76 2.26 7.80
C LEU A 11 -13.49 1.52 7.40
N ARG A 12 -12.32 2.15 7.59
CA ARG A 12 -11.03 1.49 7.39
C ARG A 12 -9.98 1.98 8.39
N THR A 13 -9.01 1.12 8.63
CA THR A 13 -7.86 1.38 9.50
C THR A 13 -6.59 1.74 8.74
N GLY A 14 -6.68 1.91 7.42
CA GLY A 14 -5.67 2.59 6.60
C GLY A 14 -6.10 3.99 6.22
N ALA A 15 -5.15 4.86 5.93
CA ALA A 15 -5.40 6.25 5.56
C ALA A 15 -6.07 6.37 4.19
N SER A 16 -6.70 7.53 3.94
CA SER A 16 -7.34 7.79 2.66
C SER A 16 -6.37 8.23 1.58
N ASP A 17 -6.50 7.64 0.39
CA ASP A 17 -5.75 8.04 -0.81
C ASP A 17 -6.03 9.50 -1.20
N ILE A 18 -7.14 10.09 -0.76
CA ILE A 18 -7.41 11.53 -0.93
C ILE A 18 -6.29 12.36 -0.31
N TYR A 19 -5.87 12.02 0.91
CA TYR A 19 -4.79 12.73 1.59
C TYR A 19 -3.41 12.34 1.04
N LYS A 20 -3.23 11.10 0.57
CA LYS A 20 -2.01 10.70 -0.14
C LYS A 20 -1.80 11.52 -1.42
N ALA A 21 -2.86 11.76 -2.19
CA ALA A 21 -2.81 12.65 -3.36
C ALA A 21 -2.52 14.11 -2.99
N GLN A 22 -3.00 14.59 -1.84
CA GLN A 22 -2.62 15.91 -1.31
C GLN A 22 -1.13 15.99 -1.01
N VAL A 23 -0.55 14.99 -0.35
CA VAL A 23 0.90 14.95 -0.09
C VAL A 23 1.70 14.93 -1.38
N ILE A 24 1.26 14.16 -2.39
CA ILE A 24 1.88 14.16 -3.72
C ILE A 24 1.81 15.56 -4.34
N PHE A 25 0.66 16.24 -4.29
CA PHE A 25 0.52 17.62 -4.74
C PHE A 25 1.49 18.58 -4.01
N ASP A 26 1.58 18.47 -2.69
CA ASP A 26 2.46 19.30 -1.86
C ASP A 26 3.95 19.06 -2.21
N ILE A 27 4.34 17.82 -2.53
CA ILE A 27 5.68 17.49 -3.04
C ILE A 27 5.91 18.21 -4.37
N LEU A 28 5.03 18.05 -5.36
CA LEU A 28 5.15 18.71 -6.66
C LEU A 28 5.30 20.23 -6.52
N GLN A 29 4.52 20.83 -5.61
CA GLN A 29 4.54 22.27 -5.34
C GLN A 29 5.84 22.71 -4.65
N SER A 30 6.28 21.97 -3.62
CA SER A 30 7.50 22.29 -2.86
C SER A 30 8.77 22.20 -3.72
N GLN A 31 8.80 21.26 -4.68
CA GLN A 31 9.91 21.11 -5.62
C GLN A 31 9.84 22.08 -6.80
N GLN A 32 8.81 22.94 -6.86
CA GLN A 32 8.57 23.89 -7.94
C GLN A 32 8.48 23.19 -9.32
N TRP A 33 7.89 22.00 -9.37
CA TRP A 33 7.69 21.27 -10.60
C TRP A 33 6.42 21.72 -11.30
N TYR A 34 6.60 22.47 -12.37
CA TYR A 34 5.49 23.08 -13.10
C TYR A 34 4.89 22.18 -14.16
N HIS A 35 5.71 21.49 -14.95
CA HIS A 35 5.23 20.58 -15.98
C HIS A 35 5.38 19.14 -15.47
N VAL A 36 4.26 18.43 -15.38
CA VAL A 36 4.20 17.07 -14.84
C VAL A 36 3.43 16.17 -15.79
N ILE A 37 3.96 14.98 -16.05
CA ILE A 37 3.24 13.90 -16.72
C ILE A 37 2.69 12.97 -15.65
N VAL A 38 1.40 12.63 -15.73
CA VAL A 38 0.78 11.67 -14.82
C VAL A 38 0.48 10.39 -15.57
N VAL A 39 0.96 9.27 -15.05
CA VAL A 39 0.63 7.92 -15.54
C VAL A 39 -0.07 7.18 -14.42
N TYR A 40 -1.21 6.56 -14.70
CA TYR A 40 -2.00 5.84 -13.71
C TYR A 40 -2.55 4.55 -14.29
N ASP A 41 -2.96 3.63 -13.44
CA ASP A 41 -3.61 2.38 -13.85
C ASP A 41 -5.12 2.40 -13.60
N SER A 42 -5.81 1.38 -14.09
CA SER A 42 -7.26 1.21 -13.87
C SER A 42 -7.61 0.68 -12.47
N SER A 43 -6.65 0.61 -11.54
CA SER A 43 -6.91 0.14 -10.18
C SER A 43 -7.76 1.13 -9.39
N SER A 44 -8.34 0.67 -8.29
CA SER A 44 -9.09 1.57 -7.38
C SER A 44 -8.19 2.65 -6.78
N THR A 45 -6.95 2.31 -6.45
CA THR A 45 -5.92 3.24 -5.94
C THR A 45 -5.53 4.27 -7.00
N GLY A 46 -5.17 3.82 -8.21
CA GLY A 46 -4.71 4.68 -9.29
C GLY A 46 -5.80 5.66 -9.75
N THR A 47 -7.04 5.18 -9.86
CA THR A 47 -8.19 6.03 -10.18
C THR A 47 -8.53 7.01 -9.06
N ALA A 48 -8.52 6.60 -7.79
CA ALA A 48 -8.79 7.48 -6.65
C ALA A 48 -7.75 8.61 -6.54
N LEU A 49 -6.45 8.26 -6.60
CA LEU A 49 -5.36 9.23 -6.56
C LEU A 49 -5.44 10.22 -7.72
N THR A 50 -5.67 9.72 -8.93
CA THR A 50 -5.75 10.56 -10.14
C THR A 50 -6.96 11.49 -10.10
N ASN A 51 -8.11 11.00 -9.66
CA ASN A 51 -9.31 11.82 -9.54
C ASN A 51 -9.12 12.92 -8.50
N GLN A 52 -8.49 12.62 -7.36
CA GLN A 52 -8.17 13.65 -6.38
C GLN A 52 -7.13 14.62 -6.91
N LEU A 53 -6.10 14.16 -7.61
CA LEU A 53 -5.10 15.07 -8.19
C LEU A 53 -5.73 16.02 -9.22
N LYS A 54 -6.74 15.57 -9.98
CA LYS A 54 -7.53 16.41 -10.91
C LYS A 54 -8.39 17.46 -10.21
N THR A 55 -8.80 17.25 -8.95
CA THR A 55 -9.52 18.28 -8.18
C THR A 55 -8.57 19.33 -7.61
N LEU A 56 -7.33 18.94 -7.30
CA LEU A 56 -6.28 19.81 -6.78
C LEU A 56 -5.57 20.63 -7.87
N ILE A 57 -5.35 20.02 -9.05
CA ILE A 57 -4.60 20.61 -10.17
C ILE A 57 -5.51 20.74 -11.38
N GLN A 58 -5.62 21.96 -11.90
CA GLN A 58 -6.31 22.22 -13.16
C GLN A 58 -5.40 21.93 -14.37
N TYR A 59 -6.01 21.67 -15.52
CA TYR A 59 -5.27 21.53 -16.78
C TYR A 59 -4.51 22.83 -17.11
N CYS A 60 -3.40 22.70 -17.82
CA CYS A 60 -2.54 23.82 -18.17
C CYS A 60 -3.33 24.87 -18.98
N ASN A 61 -3.58 26.04 -18.37
CA ASN A 61 -4.06 27.22 -19.10
C ASN A 61 -2.86 28.08 -19.51
N THR A 62 -2.75 28.35 -20.81
CA THR A 62 -1.63 29.09 -21.42
C THR A 62 -1.77 30.60 -21.33
N ASP A 63 -2.89 31.13 -20.83
CA ASP A 63 -3.28 32.54 -20.99
C ASP A 63 -3.06 33.43 -19.75
N ASP A 64 -2.36 32.94 -18.71
CA ASP A 64 -2.29 33.64 -17.42
C ASP A 64 -0.87 34.14 -17.08
N ASP A 65 -0.40 35.12 -17.85
CA ASP A 65 0.90 35.82 -17.71
C ASP A 65 1.06 36.60 -16.37
N LEU A 66 0.07 36.56 -15.47
CA LEU A 66 0.00 37.43 -14.28
C LEU A 66 -0.01 36.70 -12.93
N LYS A 67 0.23 35.38 -12.87
CA LYS A 67 0.35 34.69 -11.57
C LYS A 67 1.78 34.76 -11.02
N LEU A 68 1.93 35.49 -9.90
CA LEU A 68 3.16 35.59 -9.09
C LEU A 68 3.69 34.21 -8.63
N PHE A 69 2.83 33.19 -8.59
CA PHE A 69 3.19 31.80 -8.34
C PHE A 69 2.83 30.96 -9.57
N ARG A 70 3.82 30.30 -10.15
CA ARG A 70 3.59 29.30 -11.19
C ARG A 70 2.89 28.11 -10.55
N SER A 71 1.64 27.84 -10.94
CA SER A 71 0.91 26.65 -10.51
C SER A 71 1.46 25.41 -11.21
N ILE A 72 1.29 24.25 -10.58
CA ILE A 72 1.53 22.97 -11.27
C ILE A 72 0.58 22.87 -12.47
N CYS A 73 1.08 22.32 -13.55
CA CYS A 73 0.43 22.12 -14.83
C CYS A 73 0.67 20.67 -15.25
N ILE A 74 -0.42 19.91 -15.35
CA ILE A 74 -0.36 18.54 -15.84
C ILE A 74 -0.50 18.57 -17.35
N GLU A 75 0.62 18.25 -18.00
CA GLU A 75 0.76 18.21 -19.45
C GLU A 75 -0.20 17.19 -20.07
N ASN A 76 -0.22 15.99 -19.49
CA ASN A 76 -1.08 14.91 -19.94
C ASN A 76 -1.27 13.84 -18.87
N TYR A 77 -2.39 13.13 -18.98
CA TYR A 77 -2.71 11.95 -18.19
C TYR A 77 -2.70 10.71 -19.09
N PHE A 78 -1.94 9.69 -18.73
CA PHE A 78 -1.89 8.40 -19.42
C PHE A 78 -2.43 7.30 -18.52
N GLN A 79 -3.49 6.63 -18.99
CA GLN A 79 -4.01 5.43 -18.32
C GLN A 79 -3.38 4.17 -18.92
N LEU A 80 -2.94 3.24 -18.06
CA LEU A 80 -2.43 1.92 -18.44
C LEU A 80 -3.30 0.81 -17.84
N SER A 81 -3.97 0.04 -18.69
CA SER A 81 -4.92 -1.01 -18.28
C SER A 81 -4.20 -2.35 -18.03
N TYR A 82 -3.51 -2.47 -16.88
CA TYR A 82 -2.73 -3.69 -16.54
C TYR A 82 -3.52 -4.88 -16.01
N PHE A 83 -4.78 -4.66 -15.61
CA PHE A 83 -5.61 -5.66 -14.93
C PHE A 83 -6.67 -6.28 -15.83
N ASP A 84 -6.79 -5.79 -17.06
CA ASP A 84 -7.71 -6.35 -18.05
C ASP A 84 -6.93 -7.28 -18.99
N ASP A 85 -6.75 -8.54 -18.55
CA ASP A 85 -6.06 -9.58 -19.32
C ASP A 85 -6.72 -9.82 -20.70
N SER A 86 -7.94 -9.34 -20.92
CA SER A 86 -8.65 -9.49 -22.20
C SER A 86 -8.21 -8.50 -23.29
N ASN A 87 -7.39 -7.50 -22.95
CA ASN A 87 -7.14 -6.37 -23.85
C ASN A 87 -5.64 -5.98 -23.97
N GLU A 88 -4.78 -6.96 -24.22
CA GLU A 88 -3.34 -6.74 -24.48
C GLU A 88 -3.09 -5.71 -25.61
N TYR A 89 -3.96 -5.70 -26.63
CA TYR A 89 -3.94 -4.71 -27.71
C TYR A 89 -4.17 -3.27 -27.21
N GLU A 90 -5.08 -3.08 -26.25
CA GLU A 90 -5.36 -1.77 -25.68
C GLU A 90 -4.14 -1.28 -24.88
N LEU A 91 -3.60 -2.13 -24.01
CA LEU A 91 -2.40 -1.82 -23.24
C LEU A 91 -1.22 -1.46 -24.15
N GLN A 92 -1.03 -2.20 -25.24
CA GLN A 92 0.01 -1.90 -26.22
C GLN A 92 -0.21 -0.55 -26.90
N SER A 93 -1.46 -0.22 -27.25
CA SER A 93 -1.82 1.08 -27.83
C SER A 93 -1.54 2.24 -26.86
N GLN A 94 -1.92 2.09 -25.59
CA GLN A 94 -1.66 3.06 -24.53
C GLN A 94 -0.15 3.26 -24.29
N ARG A 95 0.62 2.16 -24.25
CA ARG A 95 2.09 2.20 -24.17
C ARG A 95 2.71 2.92 -25.35
N ASN A 96 2.26 2.65 -26.57
CA ASN A 96 2.74 3.31 -27.77
C ASN A 96 2.47 4.83 -27.72
N ALA A 97 1.28 5.24 -27.27
CA ALA A 97 0.93 6.64 -27.08
C ALA A 97 1.84 7.32 -26.04
N LEU A 98 2.08 6.66 -24.90
CA LEU A 98 3.00 7.15 -23.87
C LEU A 98 4.42 7.28 -24.42
N ALA A 99 4.97 6.27 -25.10
CA ALA A 99 6.31 6.31 -25.67
C ALA A 99 6.47 7.44 -26.71
N GLN A 100 5.48 7.61 -27.59
CA GLN A 100 5.49 8.70 -28.57
C GLN A 100 5.50 10.08 -27.89
N TYR A 101 4.77 10.22 -26.79
CA TYR A 101 4.73 11.47 -26.03
C TYR A 101 6.05 11.72 -25.28
N LEU A 102 6.58 10.70 -24.58
CA LEU A 102 7.86 10.80 -23.86
C LEU A 102 9.03 11.14 -24.79
N ASN A 103 9.05 10.62 -26.02
CA ASN A 103 10.08 10.96 -27.01
C ASN A 103 10.07 12.42 -27.47
N LYS A 104 8.91 13.10 -27.37
CA LYS A 104 8.73 14.49 -27.84
C LYS A 104 8.74 15.51 -26.70
N SER A 105 8.34 15.07 -25.50
CA SER A 105 8.17 15.95 -24.35
C SER A 105 9.52 16.39 -23.79
N THR A 106 9.59 17.64 -23.33
CA THR A 106 10.72 18.16 -22.55
C THR A 106 10.52 17.97 -21.04
N THR A 107 9.33 17.52 -20.62
CA THR A 107 8.94 17.34 -19.23
C THR A 107 9.77 16.25 -18.56
N ARG A 108 10.32 16.58 -17.39
CA ARG A 108 11.23 15.72 -16.64
C ARG A 108 10.57 15.00 -15.48
N VAL A 109 9.37 15.40 -15.09
CA VAL A 109 8.69 14.88 -13.91
C VAL A 109 7.58 13.92 -14.33
N ILE A 110 7.64 12.69 -13.85
CA ILE A 110 6.64 11.67 -14.09
C ILE A 110 6.08 11.20 -12.75
N THR A 111 4.78 11.38 -12.55
CA THR A 111 4.07 10.85 -11.37
C THR A 111 3.38 9.55 -11.76
N LEU A 112 3.71 8.44 -11.10
CA LEU A 112 3.10 7.13 -11.35
C LEU A 112 2.04 6.83 -10.28
N LEU A 113 0.78 7.12 -10.54
CA LEU A 113 -0.34 6.89 -9.61
C LEU A 113 -0.97 5.53 -9.87
N MET A 114 -0.34 4.46 -9.39
CA MET A 114 -0.75 3.09 -9.70
C MET A 114 -0.34 2.12 -8.58
N GLU A 115 -0.81 0.88 -8.61
CA GLU A 115 -0.39 -0.15 -7.65
C GLU A 115 1.04 -0.62 -7.91
N ASP A 116 1.72 -1.15 -6.88
CA ASP A 116 3.14 -1.55 -6.95
C ASP A 116 3.48 -2.41 -8.17
N ARG A 117 2.64 -3.41 -8.46
CA ARG A 117 2.85 -4.31 -9.60
C ARG A 117 2.75 -3.58 -10.94
N SER A 118 1.85 -2.61 -11.04
CA SER A 118 1.72 -1.74 -12.22
C SER A 118 2.90 -0.80 -12.35
N ILE A 119 3.41 -0.26 -11.22
CA ILE A 119 4.64 0.56 -11.20
C ILE A 119 5.79 -0.25 -11.79
N ASP A 120 6.03 -1.45 -11.28
CA ASP A 120 7.13 -2.31 -11.74
C ASP A 120 7.02 -2.61 -13.24
N LYS A 121 5.82 -2.98 -13.72
CA LYS A 121 5.57 -3.22 -15.15
C LYS A 121 5.75 -1.95 -16.00
N THR A 122 5.42 -0.77 -15.47
CA THR A 122 5.57 0.50 -16.18
C THR A 122 7.02 0.92 -16.25
N LEU A 123 7.78 0.77 -15.16
CA LEU A 123 9.20 1.07 -15.11
C LEU A 123 9.99 0.16 -16.05
N LEU A 124 9.68 -1.14 -16.10
CA LEU A 124 10.26 -2.06 -17.07
C LEU A 124 9.99 -1.63 -18.51
N PHE A 125 8.77 -1.15 -18.80
CA PHE A 125 8.43 -0.62 -20.10
C PHE A 125 9.22 0.66 -20.43
N ILE A 126 9.27 1.63 -19.52
CA ILE A 126 10.00 2.89 -19.73
C ILE A 126 11.50 2.64 -19.90
N ASP A 127 12.07 1.72 -19.12
CA ASP A 127 13.49 1.31 -19.22
C ASP A 127 13.80 0.72 -20.60
N SER A 128 12.87 -0.08 -21.16
CA SER A 128 12.99 -0.65 -22.50
C SER A 128 13.02 0.38 -23.64
N LEU A 129 12.62 1.62 -23.38
CA LEU A 129 12.71 2.72 -24.36
C LEU A 129 14.14 3.26 -24.51
N GLY A 130 15.08 2.88 -23.64
CA GLY A 130 16.51 3.16 -23.81
C GLY A 130 16.95 4.58 -23.42
N PHE A 131 16.18 5.27 -22.58
CA PHE A 131 16.58 6.57 -22.04
C PHE A 131 17.66 6.42 -20.96
N PRO A 132 18.56 7.41 -20.81
CA PRO A 132 19.61 7.33 -19.79
C PRO A 132 19.02 7.40 -18.37
N SER A 133 19.67 6.75 -17.41
CA SER A 133 19.33 6.89 -15.99
C SER A 133 19.36 8.36 -15.55
N GLY A 134 18.43 8.76 -14.69
CA GLY A 134 18.28 10.15 -14.24
C GLY A 134 17.66 11.10 -15.28
N HIS A 135 17.19 10.58 -16.43
CA HIS A 135 16.48 11.41 -17.42
C HIS A 135 15.16 11.98 -16.89
N TRP A 136 14.50 11.23 -16.00
CA TRP A 136 13.26 11.63 -15.35
C TRP A 136 13.38 11.57 -13.83
N GLN A 137 12.56 12.40 -13.21
CA GLN A 137 12.33 12.46 -11.79
C GLN A 137 10.95 11.86 -11.50
N PHE A 138 10.92 10.76 -10.75
CA PHE A 138 9.68 10.06 -10.46
C PHE A 138 9.07 10.50 -9.12
N VAL A 139 7.74 10.48 -9.07
CA VAL A 139 6.94 10.60 -7.85
C VAL A 139 5.99 9.40 -7.76
N LEU A 140 6.03 8.70 -6.63
CA LEU A 140 5.40 7.40 -6.44
C LEU A 140 4.50 7.38 -5.19
N PRO A 141 3.41 6.60 -5.18
CA PRO A 141 2.50 6.45 -4.04
C PRO A 141 2.90 5.30 -3.09
N SER A 142 4.09 4.71 -3.27
CA SER A 142 4.54 3.53 -2.55
C SER A 142 6.06 3.36 -2.61
N ILE A 143 6.62 2.72 -1.58
CA ILE A 143 8.05 2.35 -1.49
C ILE A 143 8.32 0.85 -1.68
N THR A 144 7.27 0.02 -1.76
CA THR A 144 7.38 -1.46 -1.78
C THR A 144 7.62 -2.04 -3.18
N ILE A 145 8.08 -1.18 -4.11
CA ILE A 145 8.34 -1.52 -5.50
C ILE A 145 9.74 -2.10 -5.70
N SER A 146 9.93 -2.80 -6.81
CA SER A 146 11.22 -3.39 -7.16
C SER A 146 12.26 -2.30 -7.41
N PRO A 147 13.50 -2.45 -6.87
CA PRO A 147 14.58 -1.51 -7.15
C PRO A 147 14.84 -1.36 -8.65
N ASN A 148 14.82 -0.12 -9.15
CA ASN A 148 15.04 0.18 -10.56
C ASN A 148 15.98 1.39 -10.69
N THR A 149 16.91 1.34 -11.65
CA THR A 149 17.91 2.41 -11.89
C THR A 149 17.30 3.73 -12.33
N LEU A 150 16.10 3.71 -12.92
CA LEU A 150 15.34 4.91 -13.28
C LEU A 150 14.87 5.70 -12.05
N LEU A 151 14.80 5.06 -10.89
CA LEU A 151 14.26 5.65 -9.66
C LEU A 151 15.31 6.39 -8.83
N GLU A 152 16.52 6.61 -9.35
CA GLU A 152 17.51 7.42 -8.62
C GLU A 152 16.94 8.81 -8.33
N TYR A 153 16.93 9.21 -7.05
CA TYR A 153 16.30 10.42 -6.51
C TYR A 153 14.78 10.49 -6.58
N ALA A 154 14.09 9.41 -6.96
CA ALA A 154 12.62 9.35 -6.96
C ALA A 154 12.03 9.67 -5.58
N PHE A 155 10.93 10.42 -5.56
CA PHE A 155 10.16 10.64 -4.34
C PHE A 155 9.06 9.59 -4.24
N ALA A 156 8.80 9.10 -3.04
CA ALA A 156 7.72 8.19 -2.75
C ALA A 156 6.97 8.62 -1.50
N VAL A 157 5.67 8.41 -1.48
CA VAL A 157 4.81 8.69 -0.33
C VAL A 157 4.32 7.36 0.22
N GLN A 158 4.54 7.11 1.51
CA GLN A 158 4.08 5.90 2.19
C GLN A 158 3.35 6.29 3.47
N GLU A 159 2.30 5.58 3.83
CA GLU A 159 1.61 5.78 5.11
C GLU A 159 2.58 5.52 6.28
N ASP A 160 2.52 6.34 7.32
CA ASP A 160 3.33 6.19 8.54
C ASP A 160 2.70 5.13 9.44
N VAL A 161 2.89 3.89 9.03
CA VAL A 161 2.45 2.70 9.76
C VAL A 161 3.70 2.04 10.30
N ALA A 162 3.72 1.72 11.57
CA ALA A 162 4.82 0.97 12.16
C ALA A 162 4.72 -0.52 11.79
N GLU A 163 5.85 -1.23 11.78
CA GLU A 163 5.88 -2.65 11.48
C GLU A 163 5.31 -3.44 12.65
N PHE A 164 4.34 -4.33 12.41
CA PHE A 164 3.78 -5.21 13.44
C PHE A 164 4.77 -6.33 13.80
N ASP A 165 5.72 -6.05 14.69
CA ASP A 165 6.83 -6.96 15.03
C ASP A 165 6.37 -8.25 15.72
N GLN A 166 5.27 -8.20 16.49
CA GLN A 166 4.68 -9.40 17.11
C GLN A 166 4.31 -10.47 16.08
N LEU A 167 4.03 -10.08 14.84
CA LEU A 167 3.74 -11.02 13.76
C LEU A 167 4.88 -12.01 13.53
N ASN A 168 6.13 -11.55 13.60
CA ASN A 168 7.29 -12.42 13.42
C ASN A 168 7.41 -13.43 14.56
N GLU A 169 7.06 -13.03 15.79
CA GLU A 169 7.07 -13.93 16.95
C GLU A 169 5.99 -15.01 16.81
N ILE A 170 4.77 -14.63 16.39
CA ILE A 170 3.67 -15.55 16.17
C ILE A 170 4.05 -16.54 15.05
N ILE A 171 4.46 -16.03 13.89
CA ILE A 171 4.83 -16.85 12.73
C ILE A 171 6.02 -17.77 13.04
N GLY A 172 7.02 -17.28 13.78
CA GLY A 172 8.21 -18.07 14.14
C GLY A 172 7.93 -19.26 15.06
N LYS A 173 6.78 -19.29 15.74
CA LYS A 173 6.33 -20.40 16.59
C LYS A 173 5.57 -21.48 15.81
N ILE A 174 5.07 -21.17 14.62
CA ILE A 174 4.30 -22.11 13.79
C ILE A 174 5.25 -23.06 13.06
N THR A 175 4.97 -24.35 13.16
CA THR A 175 5.60 -25.47 12.45
C THR A 175 4.52 -26.30 11.75
N LEU A 176 4.91 -27.15 10.79
CA LEU A 176 3.97 -28.09 10.17
C LEU A 176 3.27 -29.00 11.19
N SER A 177 4.00 -29.45 12.21
CA SER A 177 3.45 -30.33 13.26
C SER A 177 2.47 -29.67 14.22
N ASN A 178 2.58 -28.35 14.45
CA ASN A 178 1.74 -27.62 15.41
C ASN A 178 0.75 -26.65 14.75
N ALA A 179 0.66 -26.63 13.42
CA ALA A 179 -0.22 -25.71 12.69
C ALA A 179 -1.71 -25.85 13.10
N GLU A 180 -2.12 -27.05 13.52
CA GLU A 180 -3.46 -27.31 14.05
C GLU A 180 -3.75 -26.57 15.36
N ASP A 181 -2.73 -26.22 16.17
CA ASP A 181 -2.91 -25.50 17.44
C ASP A 181 -3.25 -24.01 17.23
N TYR A 182 -2.93 -23.46 16.06
CA TYR A 182 -3.08 -22.04 15.73
C TYR A 182 -4.31 -21.73 14.88
N SER A 183 -5.14 -22.74 14.62
CA SER A 183 -6.24 -22.65 13.67
C SER A 183 -7.48 -23.37 14.21
N GLU A 184 -8.61 -22.66 14.24
CA GLU A 184 -9.89 -23.25 14.65
C GLU A 184 -10.56 -24.05 13.51
N SER A 185 -10.12 -23.85 12.27
CA SER A 185 -10.73 -24.48 11.09
C SER A 185 -9.75 -25.27 10.25
N GLN A 186 -10.20 -26.41 9.72
CA GLN A 186 -9.37 -27.27 8.85
C GLN A 186 -8.86 -26.54 7.59
N ILE A 187 -9.63 -25.56 7.10
CA ILE A 187 -9.28 -24.78 5.91
C ILE A 187 -8.09 -23.83 6.22
N GLN A 188 -8.12 -23.16 7.37
CA GLN A 188 -6.99 -22.32 7.81
C GLN A 188 -5.71 -23.13 7.99
N THR A 189 -5.81 -24.32 8.58
CA THR A 189 -4.68 -25.24 8.72
C THR A 189 -4.12 -25.68 7.37
N THR A 190 -4.99 -25.85 6.37
CA THR A 190 -4.59 -26.23 5.00
C THR A 190 -3.70 -25.17 4.35
N TRP A 191 -4.05 -23.88 4.47
CA TRP A 191 -3.22 -22.80 3.91
C TRP A 191 -1.88 -22.62 4.65
N ILE A 192 -1.86 -22.86 5.97
CA ILE A 192 -0.61 -22.85 6.74
C ILE A 192 0.31 -23.97 6.27
N HIS A 193 -0.22 -25.19 6.11
CA HIS A 193 0.55 -26.32 5.57
C HIS A 193 1.06 -26.01 4.16
N GLU A 194 0.18 -25.56 3.26
CA GLU A 194 0.53 -25.22 1.88
C GLU A 194 1.66 -24.18 1.83
N LEU A 195 1.58 -23.12 2.65
CA LEU A 195 2.60 -22.09 2.69
C LEU A 195 3.96 -22.63 3.17
N ILE A 196 3.98 -23.44 4.23
CA ILE A 196 5.22 -24.02 4.74
C ILE A 196 5.80 -25.02 3.73
N GLU A 197 4.97 -25.89 3.15
CA GLU A 197 5.35 -26.84 2.10
C GLU A 197 5.95 -26.13 0.88
N MET A 198 5.30 -25.07 0.38
CA MET A 198 5.77 -24.29 -0.77
C MET A 198 7.14 -23.63 -0.51
N GLN A 199 7.35 -23.10 0.69
CA GLN A 199 8.61 -22.42 1.02
C GLN A 199 9.77 -23.38 1.32
N ASN A 200 9.46 -24.60 1.76
CA ASN A 200 10.46 -25.62 2.08
C ASN A 200 10.60 -26.68 0.97
N LEU A 201 9.75 -26.61 -0.07
CA LEU A 201 9.71 -27.54 -1.21
C LEU A 201 9.56 -29.01 -0.77
N CYS A 202 8.67 -29.26 0.19
CA CYS A 202 8.39 -30.59 0.76
C CYS A 202 6.89 -30.87 0.88
N CYS A 203 6.52 -32.11 1.24
CA CYS A 203 5.14 -32.58 1.35
C CYS A 203 4.80 -33.11 2.76
N TRP A 204 3.69 -32.65 3.33
CA TRP A 204 3.19 -33.07 4.64
C TRP A 204 1.99 -34.01 4.48
N LYS A 205 2.24 -35.31 4.64
CA LYS A 205 1.21 -36.36 4.73
C LYS A 205 0.16 -36.32 3.60
N ASN A 206 0.58 -35.99 2.38
CA ASN A 206 -0.30 -35.91 1.21
C ASN A 206 0.07 -36.97 0.16
N GLU A 207 -0.93 -37.67 -0.39
CA GLU A 207 -0.73 -38.77 -1.35
C GLU A 207 -0.33 -38.27 -2.73
N THR A 208 -0.77 -37.07 -3.13
CA THR A 208 -0.37 -36.42 -4.39
C THR A 208 0.34 -35.11 -4.08
N CYS A 209 1.64 -35.06 -4.37
CA CYS A 209 2.45 -33.88 -4.12
C CYS A 209 3.20 -33.40 -5.36
N ALA A 210 3.37 -32.08 -5.46
CA ALA A 210 4.17 -31.43 -6.50
C ALA A 210 5.69 -31.54 -6.24
N TYR A 211 6.10 -31.88 -5.00
CA TYR A 211 7.49 -31.97 -4.57
C TYR A 211 7.91 -33.42 -4.34
N SER A 212 9.20 -33.71 -4.48
CA SER A 212 9.74 -35.08 -4.34
C SER A 212 10.26 -35.41 -2.94
N VAL A 213 10.10 -34.49 -1.98
CA VAL A 213 10.68 -34.58 -0.63
C VAL A 213 9.56 -34.59 0.39
N GLU A 214 9.58 -35.54 1.33
CA GLU A 214 8.65 -35.57 2.47
C GLU A 214 9.12 -34.59 3.55
N CYS A 215 8.18 -33.84 4.13
CA CYS A 215 8.45 -32.98 5.27
C CYS A 215 8.62 -33.79 6.56
N ASP A 216 9.51 -33.36 7.45
CA ASP A 216 9.77 -33.97 8.76
C ASP A 216 8.86 -33.45 9.89
N GLY A 217 8.13 -32.35 9.64
CA GLY A 217 7.17 -31.72 10.54
C GLY A 217 7.75 -30.62 11.40
N THR A 218 9.05 -30.36 11.33
CA THR A 218 9.74 -29.28 12.03
C THR A 218 9.92 -28.03 11.18
N GLU A 219 9.57 -28.12 9.89
CA GLU A 219 9.62 -27.01 8.96
C GLU A 219 8.74 -25.86 9.42
N LYS A 220 9.21 -24.67 9.10
CA LYS A 220 8.59 -23.39 9.43
C LYS A 220 8.50 -22.53 8.19
N ILE A 221 7.78 -21.42 8.30
CA ILE A 221 7.87 -20.34 7.33
C ILE A 221 9.34 -19.87 7.30
N SER A 222 10.00 -20.12 6.16
CA SER A 222 11.46 -20.00 6.02
C SER A 222 11.87 -18.60 5.55
N MET A 223 10.96 -17.89 4.89
CA MET A 223 11.20 -16.52 4.44
C MET A 223 10.76 -15.51 5.51
N PRO A 224 11.54 -14.42 5.71
CA PRO A 224 11.10 -13.33 6.58
C PRO A 224 9.83 -12.69 6.03
N VAL A 225 8.94 -12.28 6.92
CA VAL A 225 7.72 -11.56 6.53
C VAL A 225 8.11 -10.25 5.86
N PRO A 226 7.64 -9.96 4.64
CA PRO A 226 7.92 -8.69 3.97
C PRO A 226 7.36 -7.52 4.79
N ASP A 227 8.07 -6.39 4.84
CA ASP A 227 7.63 -5.23 5.63
C ASP A 227 6.22 -4.76 5.24
N LYS A 228 5.88 -4.81 3.93
CA LYS A 228 4.52 -4.56 3.45
C LYS A 228 3.46 -5.40 4.16
N ALA A 229 3.71 -6.70 4.29
CA ALA A 229 2.77 -7.61 4.93
C ALA A 229 2.64 -7.32 6.43
N LYS A 230 3.71 -6.85 7.08
CA LYS A 230 3.65 -6.41 8.48
C LYS A 230 2.79 -5.16 8.65
N TYR A 231 2.92 -4.17 7.74
CA TYR A 231 2.07 -2.97 7.75
C TYR A 231 0.60 -3.33 7.54
N GLU A 232 0.32 -4.19 6.56
CA GLU A 232 -1.04 -4.67 6.27
C GLU A 232 -1.63 -5.46 7.47
N ALA A 233 -0.82 -6.28 8.13
CA ALA A 233 -1.24 -6.99 9.34
C ALA A 233 -1.59 -6.03 10.49
N LEU A 234 -0.88 -4.91 10.65
CA LEU A 234 -1.24 -3.91 11.65
C LEU A 234 -2.63 -3.30 11.36
N HIS A 235 -2.95 -3.03 10.10
CA HIS A 235 -4.29 -2.56 9.74
C HIS A 235 -5.37 -3.58 10.07
N VAL A 236 -5.12 -4.87 9.84
CA VAL A 236 -6.03 -5.96 10.21
C VAL A 236 -6.21 -6.02 11.73
N TYR A 237 -5.11 -5.98 12.49
CA TYR A 237 -5.13 -5.93 13.94
C TYR A 237 -5.95 -4.73 14.45
N ASN A 238 -5.67 -3.53 13.94
CA ASN A 238 -6.39 -2.32 14.32
C ASN A 238 -7.89 -2.39 13.94
N ALA A 239 -8.26 -3.07 12.85
CA ALA A 239 -9.67 -3.28 12.50
C ALA A 239 -10.40 -4.19 13.49
N ILE A 240 -9.73 -5.26 13.94
CA ILE A 240 -10.26 -6.17 14.98
C ILE A 240 -10.38 -5.42 16.31
N MET A 241 -9.35 -4.67 16.70
CA MET A 241 -9.36 -3.89 17.94
C MET A 241 -10.41 -2.79 17.93
N LEU A 242 -10.63 -2.14 16.79
CA LEU A 242 -11.69 -1.15 16.62
C LEU A 242 -13.07 -1.77 16.88
N LEU A 243 -13.33 -2.95 16.32
CA LEU A 243 -14.58 -3.67 16.54
C LEU A 243 -14.73 -4.14 17.98
N ALA A 244 -13.69 -4.73 18.55
CA ALA A 244 -13.68 -5.20 19.94
C ALA A 244 -13.96 -4.06 20.92
N THR A 245 -13.25 -2.94 20.76
CA THR A 245 -13.42 -1.73 21.59
C THR A 245 -14.83 -1.16 21.45
N ALA A 246 -15.39 -1.12 20.24
CA ALA A 246 -16.76 -0.65 20.04
C ALA A 246 -17.80 -1.55 20.74
N ILE A 247 -17.65 -2.87 20.63
CA ILE A 247 -18.52 -3.84 21.31
C ILE A 247 -18.40 -3.73 22.83
N GLU A 248 -17.17 -3.60 23.35
CA GLU A 248 -16.90 -3.39 24.77
C GLU A 248 -17.57 -2.11 25.29
N ASN A 249 -17.49 -1.02 24.53
CA ASN A 249 -18.14 0.23 24.90
C ASN A 249 -19.68 0.12 24.89
N ILE A 250 -20.27 -0.55 23.89
CA ILE A 250 -21.72 -0.84 23.88
C ILE A 250 -22.11 -1.67 25.11
N HIS A 251 -21.31 -2.69 25.42
CA HIS A 251 -21.54 -3.57 26.56
C HIS A 251 -21.44 -2.81 27.89
N SER A 252 -20.43 -1.98 28.07
CA SER A 252 -20.28 -1.13 29.26
C SER A 252 -21.50 -0.23 29.46
N ASP A 253 -21.95 0.44 28.40
CA ASP A 253 -23.10 1.36 28.45
C ASP A 253 -24.44 0.63 28.65
N SER A 254 -24.61 -0.53 28.03
CA SER A 254 -25.89 -1.27 28.03
C SER A 254 -26.03 -2.23 29.20
N CYS A 255 -24.93 -2.86 29.63
CA CYS A 255 -24.88 -3.97 30.56
C CYS A 255 -24.14 -3.65 31.86
N LYS A 256 -23.55 -2.45 32.01
CA LYS A 256 -22.80 -2.06 33.22
C LYS A 256 -21.73 -3.08 33.62
N ASN A 257 -21.09 -3.70 32.63
CA ASN A 257 -20.05 -4.73 32.79
C ASN A 257 -20.52 -6.04 33.44
N GLU A 258 -21.82 -6.39 33.34
CA GLU A 258 -22.30 -7.74 33.66
C GLU A 258 -21.66 -8.79 32.74
N MET A 259 -21.36 -9.98 33.26
CA MET A 259 -20.71 -11.04 32.47
C MET A 259 -21.65 -11.54 31.35
N GLY A 260 -21.13 -11.60 30.12
CA GLY A 260 -21.88 -12.05 28.94
C GLY A 260 -22.76 -10.96 28.33
N LEU A 261 -23.61 -11.33 27.37
CA LEU A 261 -24.53 -10.40 26.72
C LEU A 261 -25.79 -10.20 27.57
N CYS A 262 -26.03 -8.98 28.05
CA CYS A 262 -27.24 -8.66 28.78
C CYS A 262 -28.43 -8.43 27.84
N LYS A 263 -29.65 -8.61 28.36
CA LYS A 263 -30.89 -8.42 27.61
C LYS A 263 -31.03 -7.02 26.99
N ASN A 264 -30.58 -5.98 27.71
CA ASN A 264 -30.65 -4.61 27.22
C ASN A 264 -29.81 -4.41 25.94
N MET A 265 -28.64 -5.04 25.86
CA MET A 265 -27.79 -5.00 24.67
C MET A 265 -28.39 -5.85 23.55
N THR A 266 -28.87 -7.06 23.83
CA THR A 266 -29.45 -7.93 22.79
C THR A 266 -30.73 -7.38 22.19
N ASP A 267 -31.53 -6.66 22.98
CA ASP A 267 -32.83 -6.14 22.54
C ASP A 267 -32.69 -4.81 21.77
N ASN A 268 -31.62 -4.04 22.02
CA ASN A 268 -31.48 -2.67 21.49
C ASN A 268 -30.27 -2.43 20.58
N ALA A 269 -29.25 -3.31 20.56
CA ALA A 269 -28.08 -3.10 19.72
C ALA A 269 -28.45 -3.27 18.24
N ASP A 270 -28.17 -2.24 17.45
CA ASP A 270 -28.34 -2.26 16.00
C ASP A 270 -27.07 -1.78 15.26
N GLY A 271 -27.08 -1.88 13.93
CA GLY A 271 -25.93 -1.49 13.11
C GLY A 271 -25.61 0.02 13.12
N HIS A 272 -26.60 0.88 13.36
CA HIS A 272 -26.37 2.33 13.43
C HIS A 272 -25.72 2.70 14.76
N MET A 273 -26.18 2.10 15.86
CA MET A 273 -25.54 2.18 17.16
C MET A 273 -24.10 1.69 17.05
N LEU A 274 -23.86 0.49 16.50
CA LEU A 274 -22.51 -0.04 16.31
C LEU A 274 -21.62 0.91 15.51
N LEU A 275 -22.12 1.49 14.42
CA LEU A 275 -21.37 2.48 13.65
C LEU A 275 -20.98 3.71 14.50
N GLN A 276 -21.89 4.22 15.33
CA GLN A 276 -21.56 5.34 16.23
C GLN A 276 -20.47 4.97 17.22
N TYR A 277 -20.52 3.77 17.82
CA TYR A 277 -19.47 3.32 18.73
C TYR A 277 -18.14 3.09 18.03
N LEU A 278 -18.14 2.54 16.81
CA LEU A 278 -16.93 2.40 15.98
C LEU A 278 -16.30 3.76 15.67
N LEU A 279 -17.09 4.79 15.37
CA LEU A 279 -16.59 6.14 15.08
C LEU A 279 -15.92 6.82 16.28
N HIS A 280 -16.32 6.45 17.51
CA HIS A 280 -15.80 7.03 18.75
C HIS A 280 -14.83 6.10 19.50
N ALA A 281 -14.61 4.89 19.01
CA ALA A 281 -13.71 3.92 19.62
C ALA A 281 -12.28 4.46 19.62
N LYS A 282 -11.59 4.26 20.76
CA LYS A 282 -10.20 4.65 21.00
C LYS A 282 -9.51 3.54 21.78
N PHE A 283 -8.34 3.15 21.32
CA PHE A 283 -7.53 2.13 21.97
C PHE A 283 -6.05 2.41 21.73
N MET A 284 -5.18 1.86 22.59
CA MET A 284 -3.74 1.86 22.34
C MET A 284 -3.42 0.68 21.42
N ASP A 285 -2.85 0.97 20.26
CA ASP A 285 -2.16 -0.06 19.48
C ASP A 285 -0.73 -0.24 19.99
N GLU A 286 0.11 -1.02 19.28
CA GLU A 286 1.48 -1.29 19.70
C GLU A 286 2.37 -0.04 19.81
N PHE A 287 1.99 1.06 19.16
CA PHE A 287 2.85 2.23 18.98
C PHE A 287 2.24 3.51 19.53
N GLN A 288 0.91 3.67 19.41
CA GLN A 288 0.22 4.91 19.74
C GLN A 288 -1.27 4.72 20.03
N GLU A 289 -1.94 5.79 20.46
CA GLU A 289 -3.41 5.81 20.54
C GLU A 289 -3.98 5.83 19.12
N PHE A 290 -4.81 4.84 18.78
CA PHE A 290 -5.54 4.77 17.54
C PHE A 290 -6.96 5.31 17.72
N SER A 291 -7.38 6.17 16.79
CA SER A 291 -8.78 6.58 16.62
C SER A 291 -9.05 6.95 15.17
N LEU A 292 -10.29 6.79 14.72
CA LEU A 292 -10.65 7.10 13.34
C LEU A 292 -10.65 8.62 13.08
N PHE A 293 -10.08 9.02 11.95
CA PHE A 293 -10.21 10.34 11.37
C PHE A 293 -11.17 10.28 10.18
N ASN A 294 -12.38 10.81 10.36
CA ASN A 294 -13.42 10.86 9.33
C ASN A 294 -13.59 9.50 8.61
N ARG A 295 -13.79 8.42 9.37
CA ARG A 295 -14.01 7.03 8.92
C ARG A 295 -12.79 6.27 8.36
N SER A 296 -11.62 6.89 8.33
CA SER A 296 -10.35 6.25 7.97
C SER A 296 -9.34 6.35 9.11
N ALA A 297 -8.16 5.74 8.98
CA ALA A 297 -7.07 6.06 9.88
C ALA A 297 -6.61 7.52 9.70
N PRO A 298 -5.97 8.13 10.72
CA PRO A 298 -5.35 9.43 10.61
C PRO A 298 -4.39 9.50 9.41
N PRO A 299 -4.45 10.56 8.58
CA PRO A 299 -3.68 10.64 7.35
C PRO A 299 -2.23 11.08 7.61
N ILE A 300 -1.43 10.19 8.21
CA ILE A 300 -0.02 10.42 8.49
C ILE A 300 0.79 9.72 7.40
N PHE A 301 1.63 10.47 6.68
CA PHE A 301 2.43 9.96 5.59
C PHE A 301 3.89 10.39 5.74
N ASN A 302 4.79 9.45 5.44
CA ASN A 302 6.21 9.70 5.29
C ASN A 302 6.54 9.97 3.81
N VAL A 303 7.39 10.97 3.57
CA VAL A 303 7.98 11.22 2.25
C VAL A 303 9.36 10.58 2.23
N TRP A 304 9.60 9.78 1.21
CA TRP A 304 10.84 9.06 1.01
C TRP A 304 11.52 9.53 -0.26
N GLN A 305 12.84 9.56 -0.25
CA GLN A 305 13.65 9.77 -1.44
C GLN A 305 14.53 8.55 -1.70
N MET A 306 14.44 7.99 -2.89
CA MET A 306 15.32 6.91 -3.31
C MET A 306 16.72 7.44 -3.54
N GLN A 307 17.70 6.92 -2.80
CA GLN A 307 19.10 7.30 -2.98
C GLN A 307 19.99 6.11 -3.31
N TYR A 308 21.02 6.40 -4.09
CA TYR A 308 22.10 5.48 -4.37
C TYR A 308 23.06 5.44 -3.17
N VAL A 309 23.11 4.29 -2.47
CA VAL A 309 24.05 4.12 -1.35
C VAL A 309 25.33 3.48 -1.86
N ARG A 310 26.41 4.27 -1.96
CA ARG A 310 27.77 3.71 -2.11
C ARG A 310 28.19 3.09 -0.80
N ASN A 311 28.22 1.77 -0.73
CA ASN A 311 28.95 1.10 0.34
C ASN A 311 30.45 1.38 0.16
N PHE A 312 30.99 2.34 0.89
CA PHE A 312 32.43 2.57 1.01
C PHE A 312 33.06 1.53 1.95
N ASP A 313 32.88 0.25 1.67
CA ASP A 313 33.68 -0.80 2.30
C ASP A 313 35.04 -0.87 1.60
N ARG A 314 36.07 -0.25 2.18
CA ARG A 314 37.45 -0.25 1.66
C ARG A 314 38.06 -1.66 1.47
N ASN A 315 37.40 -2.71 1.99
CA ASN A 315 37.91 -4.09 2.02
C ASN A 315 37.10 -5.09 1.18
N LYS A 316 36.08 -4.68 0.41
CA LYS A 316 35.33 -5.59 -0.48
C LYS A 316 35.20 -5.01 -1.88
N SER A 317 36.04 -5.48 -2.80
CA SER A 317 35.84 -5.26 -4.23
C SER A 317 34.56 -5.99 -4.67
N SER A 318 33.62 -5.25 -5.25
CA SER A 318 32.27 -5.69 -5.63
C SER A 318 31.28 -5.88 -4.46
N THR A 319 30.75 -4.76 -3.97
CA THR A 319 29.38 -4.76 -3.45
C THR A 319 28.47 -4.20 -4.55
N LYS A 320 27.45 -4.98 -4.95
CA LYS A 320 26.42 -4.49 -5.88
C LYS A 320 25.81 -3.20 -5.31
N PRO A 321 25.51 -2.21 -6.15
CA PRO A 321 24.85 -1.00 -5.68
C PRO A 321 23.54 -1.33 -4.96
N ARG A 322 23.30 -0.68 -3.82
CA ARG A 322 22.03 -0.80 -3.08
C ARG A 322 21.28 0.52 -3.19
N PHE A 323 20.07 0.44 -3.73
CA PHE A 323 19.11 1.52 -3.70
C PHE A 323 18.33 1.43 -2.39
N ARG A 324 18.14 2.56 -1.71
CA ARG A 324 17.33 2.62 -0.50
C ARG A 324 16.53 3.91 -0.47
N PHE A 325 15.27 3.82 -0.09
CA PHE A 325 14.46 4.97 0.29
C PHE A 325 14.95 5.52 1.63
N LEU A 326 15.26 6.82 1.66
CA LEU A 326 15.55 7.57 2.87
C LEU A 326 14.36 8.46 3.22
N ASN A 327 13.92 8.41 4.48
CA ASN A 327 12.82 9.24 4.95
C ASN A 327 13.28 10.71 5.06
N LEU A 328 12.58 11.60 4.37
CA LEU A 328 12.72 13.05 4.46
C LEU A 328 11.77 13.56 5.55
N LYS A 329 12.15 13.33 6.82
CA LYS A 329 11.40 13.87 7.97
C LYS A 329 11.33 15.40 7.96
#